data_AF-A0A415M7V9-F1
#
_entry.id   AF-A0A415M7V9-F1
#
_cell.length_a   1.000
_cell.length_b   1.000
_cell.length_c   1.000
_cell.angle_alpha   90.00
_cell.angle_beta   90.00
_cell.angle_gamma   90.00
#
_symmetry.space_group_name_H-M   'P 1'
#
loop_
_entity.id
_entity.type
_entity.pdbx_description
1 polymer ?
#
loop_
_entity_poly.entity_id
_entity_poly.type
_entity_poly.pdbx_seq_one_letter_code
_entity_poly.pdbx_strand_id
1 'polypeptide(L)'
;MKYRGIELKENTEAEILIALEVTGITDDEELENYIDEISERLEMEVLPKIKADVYIDVVYDNLINVRINDQTFDEKGVYIVTSLYNEIRSKAYENVNCSIGVNADTFFTDDDGSEYNEDSVTFEQFMSRLEM
;
A
#
# COMPACT_ATOMS: atom_id res chain seq x y z
N MET A 1 -1.05 -2.46 -18.96
CA MET A 1 -1.45 -1.84 -17.67
C MET A 1 -0.37 -0.90 -17.16
N LYS A 2 -0.66 0.40 -17.10
CA LYS A 2 0.19 1.46 -16.52
C LYS A 2 -0.68 2.39 -15.67
N TYR A 3 -0.15 2.99 -14.62
CA TYR A 3 -0.89 4.02 -13.88
C TYR A 3 -0.96 5.32 -14.69
N ARG A 4 -2.17 5.82 -14.94
CA ARG A 4 -2.48 6.99 -15.76
C ARG A 4 -1.82 8.24 -15.18
N GLY A 5 -1.29 9.08 -16.05
CA GLY A 5 -0.68 10.36 -15.66
C GLY A 5 0.75 10.26 -15.16
N ILE A 6 1.39 9.09 -15.22
CA ILE A 6 2.78 8.92 -14.80
C ILE A 6 3.56 8.13 -15.86
N GLU A 7 4.62 8.74 -16.37
CA GLU A 7 5.64 8.03 -17.14
C GLU A 7 6.71 7.52 -16.17
N LEU A 8 6.44 6.36 -15.57
CA LEU A 8 7.39 5.70 -14.67
C LEU A 8 8.56 5.17 -15.50
N LYS A 9 9.71 5.83 -15.36
CA LYS A 9 10.94 5.43 -16.04
C LYS A 9 11.53 4.21 -15.34
N GLU A 10 12.18 3.34 -16.11
CA GLU A 10 12.99 2.28 -15.52
C GLU A 10 14.05 2.90 -14.58
N ASN A 11 14.17 2.36 -13.35
CA ASN A 11 15.05 2.85 -12.27
C ASN A 11 14.62 4.12 -11.51
N THR A 12 13.33 4.44 -11.44
CA THR A 12 12.82 5.43 -10.46
C THR A 12 12.44 4.75 -9.14
N GLU A 13 12.71 5.36 -7.99
CA GLU A 13 12.29 4.92 -6.65
C GLU A 13 10.77 5.10 -6.42
N ALA A 14 9.96 4.73 -7.41
CA ALA A 14 8.51 4.71 -7.26
C ALA A 14 8.10 3.40 -6.57
N GLU A 15 7.15 3.49 -5.65
CA GLU A 15 6.70 2.37 -4.82
C GLU A 15 5.18 2.31 -4.80
N ILE A 16 4.64 1.09 -4.81
CA ILE A 16 3.25 0.83 -4.46
C ILE A 16 3.25 -0.01 -3.19
N LEU A 17 2.51 0.43 -2.18
CA LEU A 17 2.41 -0.21 -0.88
C LEU A 17 0.95 -0.31 -0.44
N ILE A 18 0.68 -1.15 0.56
CA ILE A 18 -0.60 -1.16 1.26
C ILE A 18 -0.42 -0.47 2.61
N ALA A 19 -1.14 0.63 2.83
CA ALA A 19 -1.12 1.35 4.09
C ALA A 19 -2.29 0.88 4.97
N LEU A 20 -1.96 0.51 6.20
CA LEU A 20 -2.87 0.07 7.25
C LEU A 20 -2.80 1.06 8.40
N GLU A 21 -3.82 1.92 8.49
CA GLU A 21 -3.95 2.90 9.56
C GLU A 21 -4.89 2.34 10.63
N VAL A 22 -4.36 2.15 11.84
CA VAL A 22 -5.14 1.81 13.03
C VAL A 22 -5.87 3.06 13.51
N THR A 23 -7.16 2.90 13.81
CA THR A 23 -8.08 3.98 14.19
C THR A 23 -8.90 3.57 15.41
N GLY A 24 -9.37 4.54 16.19
CA GLY A 24 -10.29 4.26 17.30
C GLY A 24 -9.64 3.64 18.55
N ILE A 25 -8.34 3.36 18.55
CA ILE A 25 -7.55 3.04 19.75
C ILE A 25 -6.80 4.30 20.17
N THR A 26 -6.95 4.70 21.43
CA THR A 26 -6.37 5.96 21.96
C THR A 26 -5.41 5.74 23.13
N ASP A 27 -5.35 4.52 23.65
CA ASP A 27 -4.37 4.13 24.66
C ASP A 27 -3.11 3.64 23.94
N ASP A 28 -1.97 4.21 24.30
CA ASP A 28 -0.71 3.98 23.57
C ASP A 28 -0.22 2.52 23.72
N GLU A 29 -0.40 1.91 24.91
CA GLU A 29 0.00 0.51 25.15
C GLU A 29 -0.93 -0.45 24.41
N GLU A 30 -2.24 -0.18 24.38
CA GLU A 30 -3.19 -0.94 23.58
C GLU A 30 -2.87 -0.83 22.07
N LEU A 31 -2.53 0.37 21.60
CA LEU A 31 -2.16 0.61 20.21
C LEU A 31 -0.89 -0.14 19.82
N GLU A 32 0.17 -0.05 20.62
CA GLU A 32 1.44 -0.75 20.37
C GLU A 32 1.23 -2.27 20.29
N ASN A 33 0.51 -2.84 21.25
CA ASN A 33 0.18 -4.28 21.24
C ASN A 33 -0.64 -4.67 20.00
N TYR A 34 -1.55 -3.81 19.54
CA TYR A 34 -2.37 -4.09 18.38
C TYR A 34 -1.58 -4.03 17.06
N ILE A 35 -0.65 -3.08 16.94
CA ILE A 35 0.28 -2.98 15.82
C ILE A 35 1.18 -4.23 15.74
N ASP A 36 1.68 -4.70 16.88
CA ASP A 36 2.47 -5.94 16.95
C ASP A 36 1.66 -7.16 16.52
N GLU A 37 0.41 -7.30 17.00
CA GLU A 37 -0.48 -8.40 16.62
C GLU A 37 -0.75 -8.40 15.10
N ILE A 38 -1.08 -7.23 14.52
CA ILE A 38 -1.32 -7.11 13.08
C ILE A 38 -0.05 -7.50 12.32
N SER A 39 1.11 -7.00 12.75
CA SER A 39 2.39 -7.28 12.08
C SER A 39 2.70 -8.77 12.07
N GLU A 40 2.59 -9.46 13.21
CA GLU A 40 2.80 -10.91 13.29
C GLU A 40 1.82 -11.67 12.38
N ARG A 41 0.54 -11.28 12.38
CA ARG A 41 -0.47 -11.92 11.53
C ARG A 41 -0.22 -11.70 10.03
N LEU A 42 0.26 -10.51 9.65
CA LEU A 42 0.65 -10.23 8.27
C LEU A 42 1.82 -11.13 7.86
N GLU A 43 2.86 -11.23 8.67
CA GLU A 43 4.03 -12.07 8.41
C GLU A 43 3.68 -13.56 8.31
N MET A 44 2.79 -14.05 9.17
CA MET A 44 2.43 -15.47 9.22
C MET A 44 1.41 -15.87 8.17
N GLU A 45 0.43 -15.01 7.88
CA GLU A 45 -0.76 -15.41 7.13
C GLU A 45 -0.89 -14.77 5.75
N VAL A 46 -0.28 -13.60 5.53
CA VAL A 46 -0.44 -12.80 4.30
C VAL A 46 0.83 -12.89 3.46
N LEU A 47 1.98 -12.46 3.99
CA LEU A 47 3.21 -12.32 3.22
C LEU A 47 3.63 -13.63 2.52
N PRO A 48 3.55 -14.83 3.15
CA PRO A 48 3.96 -16.09 2.50
C PRO A 48 3.13 -16.48 1.28
N LYS A 49 1.96 -15.87 1.08
CA LYS A 49 1.09 -16.13 -0.07
C LYS A 49 1.40 -15.23 -1.27
N ILE A 50 2.14 -14.15 -1.04
CA ILE A 50 2.46 -13.17 -2.08
C ILE A 50 3.73 -13.60 -2.80
N LYS A 51 3.67 -13.62 -4.14
CA LYS A 51 4.80 -14.03 -4.99
C LYS A 51 5.74 -12.86 -5.26
N ALA A 52 6.15 -12.17 -4.21
CA ALA A 52 7.07 -11.03 -4.25
C ALA A 52 7.86 -10.97 -2.93
N ASP A 53 8.92 -10.18 -2.92
CA ASP A 53 9.65 -9.88 -1.70
C ASP A 53 8.92 -8.74 -0.98
N VAL A 54 8.18 -9.08 0.07
CA VAL A 54 7.29 -8.18 0.80
C VAL A 54 7.78 -8.04 2.22
N TYR A 55 7.75 -6.82 2.76
CA TYR A 55 8.16 -6.53 4.13
C TYR A 55 7.20 -5.53 4.79
N ILE A 56 7.26 -5.49 6.11
CA ILE A 56 6.46 -4.60 6.95
C ILE A 56 7.35 -3.44 7.40
N ASP A 57 6.81 -2.24 7.33
CA ASP A 57 7.44 -1.01 7.79
C ASP A 57 6.46 -0.26 8.70
N VAL A 58 6.76 -0.18 9.99
CA VAL A 58 5.96 0.58 10.96
C VAL A 58 6.43 2.03 10.90
N VAL A 59 5.63 2.88 10.27
CA VAL A 59 6.01 4.27 9.92
C VAL A 59 5.71 5.24 11.06
N TYR A 60 4.53 5.07 11.67
CA TYR A 60 4.07 5.82 12.84
C TYR A 60 3.39 4.86 13.81
N ASP A 61 3.15 5.33 15.03
CA ASP A 61 2.52 4.54 16.10
C ASP A 61 1.20 3.88 15.69
N ASN A 62 0.47 4.44 14.71
CA ASN A 62 -0.77 3.88 14.20
C ASN A 62 -0.73 3.51 12.70
N LEU A 63 0.43 3.52 12.05
CA LEU A 63 0.54 3.31 10.60
C LEU A 63 1.54 2.21 10.26
N ILE A 64 1.05 1.15 9.64
CA ILE A 64 1.84 0.06 9.07
C ILE A 64 1.79 0.14 7.54
N ASN A 65 2.95 0.18 6.91
CA ASN A 65 3.08 0.02 5.47
C ASN A 65 3.55 -1.40 5.14
N VAL A 66 2.79 -2.09 4.29
CA VAL A 66 3.21 -3.36 3.69
C VAL A 66 3.79 -3.07 2.31
N ARG A 67 5.12 -3.18 2.22
CA ARG A 67 5.94 -2.71 1.10
C ARG A 67 6.46 -3.87 0.26
N ILE A 68 6.70 -3.62 -1.02
CA ILE A 68 7.17 -4.64 -1.98
C ILE A 68 8.50 -4.18 -2.58
N ASN A 69 9.56 -4.96 -2.39
CA ASN A 69 10.87 -4.68 -2.97
C ASN A 69 10.85 -4.86 -4.49
N ASP A 70 11.60 -4.01 -5.20
CA ASP A 70 11.83 -4.05 -6.65
C ASP A 70 10.52 -4.13 -7.47
N GLN A 71 9.47 -3.45 -7.00
CA GLN A 71 8.16 -3.50 -7.62
C GLN A 71 8.10 -2.60 -8.87
N THR A 72 7.61 -3.17 -9.97
CA THR A 72 7.31 -2.42 -11.19
C THR A 72 5.83 -2.02 -11.22
N PHE A 73 5.46 -1.04 -12.06
CA PHE A 73 4.07 -0.60 -12.26
C PHE A 73 3.44 -1.17 -13.55
N ASP A 74 4.02 -2.26 -14.05
CA ASP A 74 3.47 -3.01 -15.17
C ASP A 74 2.32 -3.93 -14.70
N GLU A 75 1.82 -4.77 -15.60
CA GLU A 75 0.76 -5.73 -15.30
C GLU A 75 1.11 -6.70 -14.15
N LYS A 76 2.36 -7.15 -14.06
CA LYS A 76 2.82 -8.02 -12.96
C LYS A 76 2.83 -7.22 -11.66
N GLY A 77 3.28 -5.97 -11.74
CA GLY A 77 3.23 -5.00 -10.67
C GLY A 77 1.84 -4.83 -10.05
N VAL A 78 0.90 -4.41 -10.89
CA VAL A 78 -0.52 -4.26 -10.56
C VAL A 78 -1.08 -5.57 -9.99
N TYR A 79 -0.76 -6.72 -10.59
CA TYR A 79 -1.25 -8.01 -10.11
C TYR A 79 -0.78 -8.32 -8.67
N ILE A 80 0.49 -8.07 -8.36
CA ILE A 80 1.04 -8.34 -7.02
C ILE A 80 0.39 -7.43 -5.97
N VAL A 81 0.30 -6.12 -6.21
CA VAL A 81 -0.28 -5.20 -5.22
C VAL A 81 -1.78 -5.45 -5.01
N THR A 82 -2.53 -5.73 -6.08
CA THR A 82 -3.95 -6.08 -5.97
C THR A 82 -4.15 -7.41 -5.24
N SER A 83 -3.27 -8.41 -5.47
CA SER A 83 -3.29 -9.67 -4.71
C SER A 83 -3.01 -9.44 -3.23
N LEU A 84 -2.00 -8.63 -2.91
CA LEU A 84 -1.64 -8.27 -1.53
C LEU A 84 -2.78 -7.52 -0.83
N TYR A 85 -3.35 -6.49 -1.47
CA TYR A 85 -4.49 -5.76 -0.95
C TYR A 85 -5.66 -6.69 -0.64
N ASN A 86 -6.02 -7.57 -1.57
CA ASN A 86 -7.14 -8.51 -1.40
C ASN A 86 -6.88 -9.51 -0.27
N GLU A 87 -5.67 -10.05 -0.15
CA GLU A 87 -5.33 -10.97 0.92
C GLU A 87 -5.41 -10.26 2.29
N ILE A 88 -4.88 -9.04 2.42
CA ILE A 88 -4.99 -8.24 3.65
C ILE A 88 -6.46 -7.96 3.99
N ARG A 89 -7.25 -7.46 3.02
CA ARG A 89 -8.67 -7.17 3.22
C ARG A 89 -9.48 -8.40 3.62
N SER A 90 -9.09 -9.58 3.17
CA SER A 90 -9.75 -10.84 3.56
C SER A 90 -9.60 -11.18 5.05
N LYS A 91 -8.61 -10.60 5.75
CA LYS A 91 -8.38 -10.83 7.18
C LYS A 91 -9.33 -10.07 8.09
N ALA A 92 -10.02 -9.06 7.55
CA ALA A 92 -10.99 -8.24 8.27
C ALA A 92 -10.45 -7.73 9.63
N TYR A 93 -9.26 -7.13 9.63
CA TYR A 93 -8.73 -6.44 10.81
C TYR A 93 -9.72 -5.35 11.25
N GLU A 94 -10.17 -5.44 12.51
CA GLU A 94 -11.02 -4.41 13.12
C GLU A 94 -10.23 -3.12 13.25
N ASN A 95 -10.91 -1.96 13.31
CA ASN A 95 -10.23 -0.69 13.58
C ASN A 95 -9.12 -0.29 12.58
N VAL A 96 -9.01 -0.96 11.43
CA VAL A 96 -7.99 -0.69 10.41
C VAL A 96 -8.61 -0.12 9.14
N ASN A 97 -8.16 1.07 8.77
CA ASN A 97 -8.34 1.62 7.43
C ASN A 97 -7.25 1.07 6.51
N CYS A 98 -7.66 0.50 5.38
CA CYS A 98 -6.75 -0.13 4.43
C CYS A 98 -6.81 0.60 3.09
N SER A 99 -5.69 1.17 2.67
CA SER A 99 -5.54 1.97 1.46
C SER A 99 -4.33 1.52 0.64
N ILE A 100 -4.25 1.97 -0.62
CA ILE A 100 -3.09 1.76 -1.47
C ILE A 100 -2.29 3.05 -1.49
N GLY A 101 -1.05 3.00 -1.00
CA GLY A 101 -0.09 4.08 -1.14
C GLY A 101 0.59 3.99 -2.49
N VAL A 102 0.62 5.12 -3.21
CA VAL A 102 1.40 5.27 -4.44
C VAL A 102 2.39 6.39 -4.22
N ASN A 103 3.66 6.02 -4.09
CA ASN A 103 4.76 6.96 -3.96
C ASN A 103 5.52 7.00 -5.29
N ALA A 104 5.83 8.20 -5.77
CA ALA A 104 6.62 8.39 -6.96
C ALA A 104 7.80 9.32 -6.65
N ASP A 105 8.98 8.99 -7.20
CA ASP A 105 10.13 9.90 -7.25
C ASP A 105 9.91 11.07 -8.27
N THR A 106 8.65 11.39 -8.51
CA THR A 106 8.17 12.47 -9.37
C THR A 106 6.82 12.97 -8.86
N PHE A 107 6.34 14.09 -9.39
CA PHE A 107 5.03 14.62 -9.01
C PHE A 107 3.95 14.08 -9.96
N PHE A 108 2.89 13.55 -9.38
CA PHE A 108 1.61 13.35 -10.03
C PHE A 108 1.01 14.73 -10.37
N THR A 109 0.15 14.78 -11.40
CA THR A 109 -0.62 15.98 -11.72
C THR A 109 -2.10 15.64 -11.79
N ASP A 110 -2.91 16.29 -10.97
CA ASP A 110 -4.38 16.16 -11.00
C ASP A 110 -4.98 16.82 -12.24
N ASP A 111 -6.25 16.51 -12.54
CA ASP A 111 -7.00 17.09 -13.65
C ASP A 111 -7.10 18.62 -13.58
N ASP A 112 -6.94 19.21 -12.39
CA ASP A 112 -6.93 20.65 -12.14
C ASP A 112 -5.53 21.30 -12.28
N GLY A 113 -4.50 20.49 -12.53
CA GLY A 113 -3.11 20.92 -12.70
C GLY A 113 -2.32 21.02 -11.38
N SER A 114 -2.87 20.62 -10.24
CA SER A 114 -2.13 20.56 -8.99
C SER A 114 -1.16 19.36 -8.97
N GLU A 115 -0.01 19.55 -8.33
CA GLU A 115 1.04 18.54 -8.22
C GLU A 115 1.08 17.93 -6.81
N TYR A 116 1.19 16.61 -6.73
CA TYR A 116 1.37 15.85 -5.48
C TYR A 116 2.40 14.74 -5.69
N ASN A 117 3.01 14.19 -4.64
CA ASN A 117 4.09 13.18 -4.75
C ASN A 117 3.77 11.86 -4.04
N GLU A 118 2.73 11.85 -3.21
CA GLU A 118 2.22 10.69 -2.51
C GLU A 118 0.70 10.73 -2.58
N ASP A 119 0.10 9.58 -2.86
CA ASP A 119 -1.35 9.44 -2.82
C ASP A 119 -1.73 8.18 -2.06
N SER A 120 -2.65 8.34 -1.12
CA SER A 120 -3.34 7.25 -0.46
C SER A 120 -4.71 7.12 -1.10
N VAL A 121 -4.87 6.09 -1.92
CA VAL A 121 -6.08 5.89 -2.70
C VAL A 121 -6.84 4.66 -2.22
N THR A 122 -8.16 4.70 -2.41
CA THR A 122 -8.96 3.49 -2.33
C THR A 122 -8.58 2.51 -3.44
N PHE A 123 -8.89 1.23 -3.26
CA PHE A 123 -8.72 0.23 -4.31
C PHE A 123 -9.45 0.60 -5.60
N GLU A 124 -10.66 1.15 -5.50
CA GLU A 124 -11.45 1.57 -6.67
C GLU A 124 -10.78 2.72 -7.43
N GLN A 125 -10.27 3.72 -6.71
CA GLN A 125 -9.51 4.82 -7.32
C GLN A 125 -8.23 4.30 -7.98
N PHE A 126 -7.47 3.43 -7.31
CA PHE A 126 -6.29 2.80 -7.87
C PHE A 126 -6.61 2.10 -9.19
N MET A 127 -7.63 1.24 -9.21
CA MET A 127 -8.05 0.51 -10.41
C MET A 127 -8.55 1.43 -11.53
N SER A 128 -9.27 2.51 -11.20
CA SER A 128 -9.78 3.48 -12.18
C SER A 128 -8.67 4.27 -12.89
N ARG A 129 -7.50 4.35 -12.26
CA ARG A 129 -6.33 5.06 -12.79
C ARG A 129 -5.42 4.13 -13.60
N LEU A 130 -5.73 2.85 -13.77
CA LEU A 130 -4.92 1.96 -14.62
C LEU A 130 -5.34 2.08 -16.09
N GLU A 131 -4.41 2.45 -16.97
CA GLU A 131 -4.54 2.38 -18.42
C GLU A 131 -4.30 0.94 -18.88
N MET A 132 -5.24 0.34 -19.63
CA MET A 132 -5.13 -1.04 -20.13
C MET A 132 -4.04 -1.20 -21.18
#